data_AF-A0A8D5U8K2-F1
#
_entry.id   AF-A0A8D5U8K2-F1
#
_cell.length_a   1.000
_cell.length_b   1.000
_cell.length_c   1.000
_cell.angle_alpha   90.00
_cell.angle_beta   90.00
_cell.angle_gamma   90.00
#
_symmetry.space_group_name_H-M   'P 1'
#
loop_
_entity.id
_entity.type
_entity.pdbx_description
1 polymer ?
#
loop_
_entity_poly.entity_id
_entity_poly.type
_entity_poly.pdbx_seq_one_letter_code
_entity_poly.pdbx_strand_id
1 'polypeptide(L)'
;MNKIMEKFLRAEEAVIRVNEDEISLQELYDDIPIGVRVIIVSEKNKRKRVVDLGLLSFILKNCKDGEKFVKAYIDLSRSLNDIKEDFGVITELEYLSLCPEEKLKTLDKDLVSVLQKLKTHLSRRNKESHEL
;
A
#
# COMPACT_ATOMS: atom_id res chain seq x y z
N MET A 1 13.73 3.04 16.44
CA MET A 1 12.59 3.73 15.81
C MET A 1 12.90 3.82 14.32
N ASN A 2 11.95 3.52 13.45
CA ASN A 2 12.15 3.48 12.00
C ASN A 2 12.62 4.85 11.46
N LYS A 3 13.67 4.88 10.63
CA LYS A 3 14.28 6.11 10.11
C LYS A 3 13.30 6.98 9.31
N ILE A 4 12.38 6.35 8.58
CA ILE A 4 11.33 7.05 7.84
C ILE A 4 10.29 7.65 8.80
N MET A 5 9.94 6.93 9.87
CA MET A 5 9.04 7.48 10.90
C MET A 5 9.65 8.67 11.63
N GLU A 6 10.95 8.61 11.96
CA GLU A 6 11.65 9.76 12.55
C GLU A 6 11.64 10.97 11.61
N LYS A 7 11.86 10.76 10.31
CA LYS A 7 11.78 11.81 9.29
C LYS A 7 10.36 12.40 9.18
N PHE A 8 9.34 11.55 9.21
CA PHE A 8 7.93 11.95 9.13
C PHE A 8 7.53 12.82 10.33
N LEU A 9 7.84 12.37 11.55
CA LEU A 9 7.51 13.10 12.78
C LEU A 9 8.25 14.45 12.89
N ARG A 10 9.46 14.55 12.36
CA ARG A 10 10.27 15.78 12.40
C ARG A 10 9.91 16.80 11.32
N ALA A 11 9.31 16.37 10.21
CA ALA A 11 9.07 17.24 9.07
C ALA A 11 7.95 18.26 9.30
N GLU A 12 7.04 18.02 10.26
CA GLU A 12 5.79 18.78 10.43
C GLU A 12 4.95 18.85 9.12
N GLU A 13 5.19 17.94 8.18
CA GLU A 13 4.53 17.85 6.88
C GLU A 13 3.56 16.66 6.85
N ALA A 14 2.44 16.81 6.12
CA ALA A 14 1.46 15.73 5.97
C ALA A 14 1.97 14.55 5.11
N VAL A 15 2.99 14.77 4.29
CA VAL A 15 3.58 13.78 3.38
C VAL A 15 5.07 14.10 3.18
N ILE A 16 5.95 13.14 3.40
CA ILE A 16 7.40 13.31 3.15
C ILE A 16 7.84 12.65 1.84
N ARG A 17 8.90 13.17 1.23
CA ARG A 17 9.56 12.54 0.07
C ARG A 17 10.71 11.65 0.52
N VAL A 18 10.76 10.44 -0.04
CA VAL A 18 11.80 9.44 0.20
C VAL A 18 12.24 8.86 -1.13
N ASN A 19 13.55 8.62 -1.29
CA ASN A 19 14.04 7.91 -2.46
C ASN A 19 13.66 6.43 -2.36
N GLU A 20 13.47 5.79 -3.51
CA GLU A 20 13.11 4.37 -3.63
C GLU A 20 14.07 3.44 -2.86
N ASP A 21 15.36 3.74 -2.86
CA ASP A 21 16.41 2.99 -2.16
C ASP A 21 16.46 3.25 -0.64
N GLU A 22 15.74 4.26 -0.15
CA GLU A 22 15.61 4.53 1.30
C GLU A 22 14.53 3.66 1.96
N ILE A 23 13.70 2.92 1.20
CA ILE A 23 12.65 2.07 1.75
C ILE A 23 13.12 0.62 1.80
N SER A 24 13.28 0.12 3.02
CA SER A 24 13.54 -1.31 3.25
C SER A 24 12.25 -2.05 3.59
N LEU A 25 12.06 -3.23 2.98
CA LEU A 25 11.00 -4.17 3.40
C LEU A 25 11.07 -4.50 4.89
N GLN A 26 12.29 -4.57 5.44
CA GLN A 26 12.49 -4.87 6.86
C GLN A 26 11.89 -3.78 7.77
N GLU A 27 11.99 -2.52 7.36
CA GLU A 27 11.44 -1.37 8.09
C GLU A 27 9.91 -1.36 8.12
N LEU A 28 9.26 -2.03 7.16
CA LEU A 28 7.80 -2.15 7.09
C LEU A 28 7.25 -3.23 8.04
N TYR A 29 8.09 -4.09 8.61
CA TYR A 29 7.64 -5.01 9.66
C TYR A 29 7.38 -4.30 11.00
N ASP A 30 7.97 -3.12 11.22
CA ASP A 30 7.68 -2.29 12.39
C ASP A 30 6.20 -1.88 12.44
N ASP A 31 5.71 -1.52 13.62
CA ASP A 31 4.35 -1.00 13.77
C ASP A 31 4.29 0.47 13.32
N ILE A 32 3.89 0.65 12.06
CA ILE A 32 3.70 1.95 11.44
C ILE A 32 2.22 2.35 11.53
N PRO A 33 1.89 3.51 12.12
CA PRO A 33 0.51 4.00 12.14
C PRO A 33 -0.06 4.19 10.73
N ILE A 34 -1.33 3.84 10.54
CA ILE A 34 -2.07 4.17 9.31
C ILE A 34 -2.16 5.69 9.18
N GLY A 35 -1.93 6.20 7.97
CA GLY A 35 -1.89 7.64 7.69
C GLY A 35 -0.48 8.20 7.55
N VAL A 36 0.57 7.42 7.85
CA VAL A 36 1.96 7.79 7.55
C VAL A 36 2.19 7.69 6.05
N ARG A 37 1.96 8.80 5.35
CA ARG A 37 2.05 8.87 3.89
C ARG A 37 3.41 9.38 3.44
N VAL A 38 3.95 8.73 2.42
CA VAL A 38 5.19 9.16 1.77
C VAL A 38 5.02 9.18 0.26
N ILE A 39 5.82 10.01 -0.40
CA ILE A 39 6.03 9.96 -1.83
C ILE A 39 7.35 9.24 -2.06
N ILE A 40 7.28 8.02 -2.57
CA ILE A 40 8.44 7.30 -3.10
C ILE A 40 8.84 7.97 -4.41
N VAL A 41 10.12 8.29 -4.56
CA VAL A 41 10.69 8.88 -5.77
C VAL A 41 11.80 7.97 -6.30
N SER A 42 11.73 7.59 -7.57
CA SER A 42 12.83 6.88 -8.23
C SER A 42 13.56 7.83 -9.17
N GLU A 43 14.81 8.12 -8.85
CA GLU A 43 15.66 8.96 -9.70
C GLU A 43 16.04 8.26 -11.01
N LYS A 44 15.99 6.92 -11.05
CA LYS A 44 16.36 6.08 -12.19
C LYS A 44 15.36 6.18 -13.35
N ASN A 45 14.06 6.19 -13.04
CA ASN A 45 12.99 6.16 -14.03
C ASN A 45 12.03 7.37 -13.92
N LYS A 46 12.32 8.33 -13.03
CA LYS A 46 11.54 9.55 -12.77
C LYS A 46 10.08 9.30 -12.35
N ARG A 47 9.76 8.09 -11.91
CA ARG A 47 8.43 7.75 -11.39
C ARG A 47 8.31 8.15 -9.93
N LYS A 48 7.07 8.39 -9.52
CA LYS A 48 6.70 8.72 -8.15
C LYS A 48 5.44 7.96 -7.78
N ARG A 49 5.34 7.53 -6.53
CA ARG A 49 4.14 6.86 -6.00
C ARG A 49 3.87 7.38 -4.60
N VAL A 50 2.66 7.88 -4.39
CA VAL A 50 2.16 8.17 -3.04
C VAL A 50 1.77 6.83 -2.43
N VAL A 51 2.26 6.54 -1.23
CA VAL A 51 1.92 5.33 -0.50
C VAL A 51 1.64 5.64 0.96
N ASP A 52 0.76 4.86 1.57
CA ASP A 52 0.57 4.81 3.02
C ASP A 52 1.38 3.66 3.62
N LEU A 53 2.43 3.99 4.38
CA LEU A 53 3.33 3.00 4.97
C LEU A 53 2.66 2.16 6.05
N GLY A 54 1.67 2.71 6.75
CA GLY A 54 0.88 1.96 7.72
C GLY A 54 0.02 0.89 7.05
N LEU A 55 -0.61 1.21 5.91
CA LEU A 55 -1.33 0.22 5.12
C LEU A 55 -0.38 -0.86 4.58
N LEU A 56 0.77 -0.48 4.01
CA LEU A 56 1.76 -1.45 3.51
C LEU A 56 2.31 -2.36 4.61
N SER A 57 2.61 -1.80 5.79
CA SER A 57 3.03 -2.57 6.97
C SER A 57 1.95 -3.57 7.40
N PHE A 58 0.69 -3.14 7.44
CA PHE A 58 -0.41 -4.03 7.78
C PHE A 58 -0.56 -5.16 6.75
N ILE A 59 -0.50 -4.83 5.45
CA ILE A 59 -0.61 -5.79 4.34
C ILE A 59 0.50 -6.83 4.44
N LEU A 60 1.75 -6.38 4.60
CA LEU A 60 2.93 -7.23 4.72
C LEU A 60 2.76 -8.29 5.81
N LYS A 61 2.22 -7.88 6.97
CA LYS A 61 2.10 -8.73 8.16
C LYS A 61 0.86 -9.64 8.17
N ASN A 62 -0.22 -9.22 7.52
CA ASN A 62 -1.55 -9.83 7.77
C ASN A 62 -2.24 -10.39 6.53
N CYS A 63 -1.79 -10.05 5.33
CA CYS A 63 -2.47 -10.45 4.10
C CYS A 63 -1.76 -11.61 3.40
N LYS A 64 -2.55 -12.49 2.79
CA LYS A 64 -2.02 -13.57 1.96
C LYS A 64 -1.24 -12.97 0.79
N ASP A 65 -0.02 -13.46 0.55
CA ASP A 65 0.91 -12.93 -0.46
C ASP A 65 1.27 -11.43 -0.29
N GLY A 66 1.02 -10.86 0.90
CA GLY A 66 1.24 -9.44 1.19
C GLY A 66 2.68 -8.99 0.95
N GLU A 67 3.68 -9.82 1.29
CA GLU A 67 5.09 -9.54 1.03
C GLU A 67 5.37 -9.36 -0.47
N LYS A 68 4.81 -10.23 -1.33
CA LYS A 68 4.99 -10.13 -2.78
C LYS A 68 4.38 -8.85 -3.33
N PHE A 69 3.17 -8.50 -2.87
CA PHE A 69 2.51 -7.27 -3.25
C PHE A 69 3.31 -6.04 -2.82
N VAL A 70 3.68 -5.95 -1.54
CA VAL A 70 4.40 -4.79 -0.99
C VAL A 70 5.73 -4.60 -1.73
N LYS A 71 6.49 -5.69 -1.96
CA LYS A 71 7.74 -5.64 -2.73
C LYS A 71 7.53 -5.10 -4.13
N ALA A 72 6.53 -5.60 -4.85
CA ALA A 72 6.21 -5.11 -6.19
C ALA A 72 5.70 -3.66 -6.18
N TYR A 73 4.95 -3.27 -5.14
CA TYR A 73 4.30 -1.97 -5.05
C TYR A 73 5.26 -0.84 -4.67
N ILE A 74 6.31 -1.11 -3.91
CA ILE A 74 7.34 -0.09 -3.62
C ILE A 74 8.39 0.01 -4.73
N ASP A 75 8.52 -1.02 -5.57
CA ASP A 75 9.39 -1.03 -6.75
C ASP A 75 8.78 -0.19 -7.88
N LEU A 76 9.36 0.99 -8.11
CA LEU A 76 8.92 1.94 -9.11
C LEU A 76 9.36 1.57 -10.53
N SER A 77 10.24 0.58 -10.71
CA SER A 77 10.45 -0.02 -12.03
C SER A 77 9.17 -0.65 -12.57
N ARG A 78 8.26 -1.07 -11.67
CA ARG A 78 6.94 -1.61 -12.00
C ARG A 78 5.89 -0.51 -12.12
N SER A 79 5.21 -0.47 -13.26
CA SER A 79 4.10 0.44 -13.51
C SER A 79 2.85 0.02 -12.72
N LEU A 80 1.87 0.93 -12.56
CA LEU A 80 0.59 0.55 -11.94
C LEU A 80 -0.21 -0.46 -12.80
N ASN A 81 0.04 -0.50 -14.11
CA ASN A 81 -0.54 -1.54 -14.97
C ASN A 81 0.06 -2.90 -14.65
N ASP A 82 1.39 -2.97 -14.43
CA ASP A 82 2.06 -4.20 -14.04
C ASP A 82 1.53 -4.71 -12.68
N ILE A 83 1.27 -3.80 -11.73
CA ILE A 83 0.63 -4.15 -10.45
C ILE A 83 -0.80 -4.67 -10.67
N LYS A 84 -1.57 -4.02 -11.55
CA LYS A 84 -2.93 -4.45 -11.88
C LYS A 84 -2.96 -5.83 -12.51
N GLU A 85 -2.03 -6.13 -13.41
CA GLU A 85 -1.92 -7.43 -14.08
C GLU A 85 -1.59 -8.55 -13.09
N ASP A 86 -0.61 -8.31 -12.20
CA ASP A 86 -0.18 -9.32 -11.22
C ASP A 86 -1.19 -9.55 -10.08
N PHE A 87 -1.85 -8.48 -9.61
CA PHE A 87 -2.61 -8.50 -8.35
C PHE A 87 -4.09 -8.13 -8.51
N GLY A 88 -4.55 -7.74 -9.70
CA GLY A 88 -5.93 -7.32 -9.95
C GLY A 88 -6.33 -5.97 -9.31
N VAL A 89 -5.34 -5.26 -8.76
CA VAL A 89 -5.53 -4.00 -8.01
C VAL A 89 -4.45 -2.99 -8.36
N ILE A 90 -4.71 -1.71 -8.14
CA ILE A 90 -3.79 -0.61 -8.47
C ILE A 90 -3.28 0.16 -7.25
N THR A 91 -3.86 -0.05 -6.06
CA THR A 91 -3.44 0.64 -4.83
C THR A 91 -3.32 -0.33 -3.67
N GLU A 92 -2.55 0.06 -2.65
CA GLU A 92 -2.46 -0.62 -1.37
C GLU A 92 -3.82 -0.69 -0.67
N LEU A 93 -4.68 0.35 -0.80
CA LEU A 93 -6.01 0.34 -0.20
C LEU A 93 -6.92 -0.70 -0.88
N GLU A 94 -6.85 -0.81 -2.21
CA GLU A 94 -7.54 -1.87 -2.96
C GLU A 94 -7.04 -3.25 -2.55
N TYR A 95 -5.73 -3.46 -2.46
CA TYR A 95 -5.17 -4.74 -2.01
C TYR A 95 -5.63 -5.08 -0.59
N LEU A 96 -5.61 -4.11 0.32
CA LEU A 96 -6.07 -4.28 1.69
C LEU A 96 -7.53 -4.76 1.75
N SER A 97 -8.38 -4.28 0.85
CA SER A 97 -9.79 -4.70 0.79
C SER A 97 -9.99 -6.17 0.42
N LEU A 98 -8.96 -6.82 -0.14
CA LEU A 98 -8.97 -8.24 -0.48
C LEU A 98 -8.44 -9.13 0.66
N CYS A 99 -7.93 -8.55 1.75
CA CYS A 99 -7.37 -9.31 2.86
C CYS A 99 -8.44 -10.07 3.67
N PRO A 100 -8.05 -11.09 4.44
CA PRO A 100 -8.98 -11.87 5.26
C PRO A 100 -9.76 -10.98 6.24
N GLU A 101 -11.08 -11.14 6.30
CA GLU A 101 -11.96 -10.29 7.12
C GLU A 101 -11.60 -10.34 8.61
N GLU A 102 -11.12 -11.47 9.10
CA GLU A 102 -10.66 -11.62 10.49
C GLU A 102 -9.52 -10.67 10.84
N LYS A 103 -8.62 -10.43 9.88
CA LYS A 103 -7.51 -9.49 10.04
C LYS A 103 -8.03 -8.05 9.98
N LEU A 104 -8.93 -7.75 9.05
CA LEU A 104 -9.47 -6.40 8.88
C LEU A 104 -10.25 -5.91 10.11
N LYS A 105 -10.87 -6.80 10.90
CA LYS A 105 -11.63 -6.43 12.11
C LYS A 105 -10.79 -5.75 13.20
N THR A 106 -9.47 -5.84 13.15
CA THR A 106 -8.58 -5.15 14.10
C THR A 106 -8.31 -3.69 13.73
N LEU A 107 -8.74 -3.26 12.54
CA LEU A 107 -8.60 -1.89 12.06
C LEU A 107 -9.74 -0.99 12.55
N ASP A 108 -9.56 0.31 12.37
CA ASP A 108 -10.59 1.31 12.62
C ASP A 108 -11.90 1.00 11.87
N LYS A 109 -13.05 1.21 12.51
CA LYS A 109 -14.37 0.84 11.97
C LYS A 109 -14.72 1.59 10.69
N ASP A 110 -14.32 2.85 10.58
CA ASP A 110 -14.60 3.66 9.39
C ASP A 110 -13.76 3.14 8.22
N LEU A 111 -12.49 2.80 8.47
CA LEU A 111 -11.64 2.15 7.48
C LEU A 111 -12.24 0.81 7.03
N VAL A 112 -12.69 -0.04 7.95
CA VAL A 112 -13.34 -1.32 7.61
C VAL A 112 -14.57 -1.10 6.71
N SER A 113 -15.40 -0.08 6.99
CA SER A 113 -16.55 0.26 6.16
C SER A 113 -16.16 0.66 4.74
N VAL A 114 -15.07 1.45 4.60
CA VAL A 114 -14.52 1.83 3.30
C VAL A 114 -14.01 0.60 2.54
N LEU A 115 -13.28 -0.30 3.21
CA LEU A 115 -12.75 -1.51 2.59
C LEU A 115 -13.85 -2.44 2.08
N GLN A 116 -14.96 -2.58 2.81
CA GLN A 116 -16.12 -3.36 2.35
C GLN A 116 -16.73 -2.80 1.06
N LYS A 117 -16.95 -1.47 1.00
CA LYS A 117 -17.45 -0.81 -0.21
C LYS A 117 -16.48 -0.98 -1.38
N LEU A 118 -15.18 -0.87 -1.11
CA LEU A 118 -14.13 -1.02 -2.12
C LEU A 118 -14.09 -2.44 -2.69
N LYS A 119 -14.18 -3.46 -1.84
CA LYS A 119 -14.26 -4.87 -2.25
C LYS A 119 -15.44 -5.14 -3.21
N THR A 120 -16.61 -4.56 -2.92
CA THR A 120 -17.77 -4.63 -3.81
C THR A 120 -17.50 -3.96 -5.15
N HIS A 121 -16.89 -2.78 -5.14
CA HIS A 121 -16.52 -2.05 -6.36
C HIS A 121 -15.51 -2.84 -7.22
N LEU A 122 -14.47 -3.41 -6.60
CA LEU A 122 -13.46 -4.25 -7.28
C LEU A 122 -14.10 -5.46 -7.95
N SER A 123 -15.03 -6.12 -7.26
CA SER A 123 -15.74 -7.28 -7.79
C SER A 123 -16.58 -6.93 -9.02
N ARG A 124 -17.14 -5.72 -9.08
CA ARG A 124 -17.86 -5.24 -10.27
C ARG A 124 -16.90 -4.90 -11.42
N ARG A 125 -15.84 -4.13 -11.12
CA ARG A 125 -14.81 -3.74 -12.10
C ARG A 125 -14.20 -4.95 -12.81
N ASN A 126 -13.92 -6.00 -12.07
CA ASN A 126 -13.27 -7.20 -12.62
C ASN A 126 -14.23 -8.05 -13.46
N LYS A 127 -15.54 -8.04 -13.18
CA LYS A 127 -16.57 -8.69 -14.02
C LYS A 127 -16.72 -7.99 -15.37
N GLU A 128 -16.81 -6.66 -15.36
CA GLU A 128 -16.93 -5.84 -16.58
C GLU A 128 -15.72 -6.01 -17.51
N SER A 129 -14.51 -6.22 -16.97
CA SER A 129 -13.31 -6.50 -17.76
C SER A 129 -13.21 -7.92 -18.34
N HIS A 130 -14.14 -8.83 -18.01
CA HIS A 130 -14.21 -10.18 -18.59
C HIS A 130 -15.36 -10.34 -19.59
N GLU A 131 -16.17 -9.29 -19.79
CA GLU A 131 -17.29 -9.27 -20.75
C GLU A 131 -16.96 -8.48 -22.04
N LEU A 132 -15.70 -8.06 -22.22
CA LEU A 132 -15.15 -7.37 -23.39
C LEU A 132 -14.05 -8.22 -24.05
#